data_AF-A0A2E3XCY1-F1
#
_entry.id   AF-A0A2E3XCY1-F1
#
_cell.length_a   1.000
_cell.length_b   1.000
_cell.length_c   1.000
_cell.angle_alpha   90.00
_cell.angle_beta   90.00
_cell.angle_gamma   90.00
#
_symmetry.space_group_name_H-M   'P 1'
#
loop_
_entity.id
_entity.type
_entity.pdbx_description
1 polymer ?
#
loop_
_entity_poly.entity_id
_entity_poly.type
_entity_poly.pdbx_seq_one_letter_code
_entity_poly.pdbx_strand_id
1 'polypeptide(L)'
;MILKNWVNNASGIIQFTIFFALINFSINSAVIAQNKKVPELSARAKILDTNSNGVIDRDEARGPVQSNFDIIDSDKNGKLDGNELVKYFQGGGKSNVKEATTVTKSLNKNNRPLSPIAKNLDSNNNGFLERDEARGPVQSNFDKIDLDKNAKLDGNELFKFFQGGKSRSGGGRPANVEVDLVISEPLSQTVPVLGRIIFDQYGPVSARIRGPVNKMLVDVGDRVERGTVIALLDIERLSLTRDRYRALVHQQSAKLTSVRADLEKRSLILKRLEAIRKSAAFSQARYEDAIQEVNKQRGKVAETLAQLAQAKIQLKQANVDLQYGEIRAPYPGVVSSKHTEVGAYLNIGSPVVRLINDLDIMIDSDISGSLLEGLQIGTSIRLVLDDKTEHNAIVISVVPNENPRTRTRQVRFKPDFDDLKRSLATNQSVTLYIPIGLPTNVITVSKDAIVQSRGENTVFVERNGSGIPQKVELGVSVGSRFVVKSGLKPGDVVVVRGNENLRPGQRLKISSGTKTSNKNGPGKVK
;
A
#
# COMPACT_ATOMS: atom_id res chain seq x y z
N MET A 1 -48.36 31.02 9.73
CA MET A 1 -48.90 29.75 10.27
C MET A 1 -48.70 28.71 9.17
N ILE A 2 -47.92 27.66 9.48
CA ILE A 2 -47.45 26.57 8.58
C ILE A 2 -46.28 26.99 7.66
N LEU A 3 -45.22 26.16 7.62
CA LEU A 3 -43.93 26.33 6.90
C LEU A 3 -42.81 27.20 7.52
N LYS A 4 -42.65 27.16 8.85
CA LYS A 4 -41.36 27.49 9.49
C LYS A 4 -40.93 26.52 10.60
N ASN A 5 -41.51 25.33 10.63
CA ASN A 5 -41.34 24.33 11.70
C ASN A 5 -40.75 22.98 11.26
N TRP A 6 -40.05 22.93 10.12
CA TRP A 6 -39.51 21.65 9.60
C TRP A 6 -37.98 21.56 9.57
N VAL A 7 -37.26 22.48 10.22
CA VAL A 7 -35.78 22.47 10.27
C VAL A 7 -35.23 22.24 11.68
N ASN A 8 -36.07 22.22 12.73
CA ASN A 8 -35.60 22.02 14.10
C ASN A 8 -35.84 20.62 14.69
N ASN A 9 -36.21 19.62 13.88
CA ASN A 9 -36.52 18.27 14.39
C ASN A 9 -35.67 17.13 13.80
N ALA A 10 -34.62 17.43 13.03
CA ALA A 10 -33.68 16.42 12.52
C ALA A 10 -32.37 16.35 13.32
N SER A 11 -32.11 17.31 14.21
CA SER A 11 -30.91 17.35 15.07
C SER A 11 -31.09 16.67 16.43
N GLY A 12 -32.33 16.31 16.81
CA GLY A 12 -32.61 15.62 18.07
C GLY A 12 -32.50 14.09 18.01
N ILE A 13 -32.69 13.47 16.84
CA ILE A 13 -32.70 12.00 16.71
C ILE A 13 -31.28 11.43 16.50
N ILE A 14 -30.34 12.24 16.02
CA ILE A 14 -28.94 11.85 15.81
C ILE A 14 -28.09 12.06 17.09
N GLN A 15 -28.52 12.93 18.00
CA GLN A 15 -27.89 13.08 19.32
C GLN A 15 -28.35 12.03 20.34
N PHE A 16 -29.56 11.46 20.18
CA PHE A 16 -30.07 10.43 21.11
C PHE A 16 -29.52 9.02 20.84
N THR A 17 -29.08 8.74 19.60
CA THR A 17 -28.45 7.45 19.26
C THR A 17 -26.97 7.40 19.64
N ILE A 18 -26.29 8.55 19.75
CA ILE A 18 -24.88 8.62 20.19
C ILE A 18 -24.79 8.61 21.74
N PHE A 19 -25.81 9.09 22.45
CA PHE A 19 -25.84 9.08 23.91
C PHE A 19 -26.20 7.70 24.51
N PHE A 20 -26.98 6.86 23.81
CA PHE A 20 -27.30 5.49 24.24
C PHE A 20 -26.19 4.46 23.93
N ALA A 21 -25.29 4.78 22.99
CA ALA A 21 -24.12 3.95 22.69
C ALA A 21 -22.96 4.17 23.68
N LEU A 22 -22.93 5.31 24.39
CA LEU A 22 -21.91 5.62 25.39
C LEU A 22 -22.29 5.22 26.83
N ILE A 23 -23.56 4.91 27.10
CA ILE A 23 -24.01 4.42 28.42
C ILE A 23 -24.03 2.88 28.48
N ASN A 24 -24.08 2.17 27.35
CA ASN A 24 -23.87 0.71 27.30
C ASN A 24 -22.40 0.29 27.18
N PHE A 25 -21.47 1.23 27.05
CA PHE A 25 -20.03 0.95 27.04
C PHE A 25 -19.33 1.31 28.36
N SER A 26 -20.07 1.75 29.39
CA SER A 26 -19.48 2.26 30.64
C SER A 26 -20.00 1.63 31.93
N ILE A 27 -20.65 0.45 31.89
CA ILE A 27 -21.07 -0.30 33.10
C ILE A 27 -20.63 -1.79 33.05
N ASN A 28 -19.50 -2.11 32.40
CA ASN A 28 -18.88 -3.44 32.59
C ASN A 28 -17.37 -3.36 32.88
N SER A 29 -16.92 -2.22 33.40
CA SER A 29 -15.51 -1.99 33.72
C SER A 29 -15.33 -1.36 35.09
N ALA A 30 -16.01 -1.88 36.11
CA ALA A 30 -15.62 -1.71 37.50
C ALA A 30 -16.40 -2.69 38.37
N VAL A 31 -15.68 -3.43 39.21
CA VAL A 31 -16.17 -4.40 40.22
C VAL A 31 -16.46 -5.81 39.70
N ILE A 32 -15.42 -6.49 39.22
CA ILE A 32 -15.16 -7.86 39.67
C ILE A 32 -13.73 -7.88 40.19
N ALA A 33 -13.61 -8.38 41.41
CA ALA A 33 -12.42 -8.45 42.22
C ALA A 33 -11.23 -9.12 41.51
N GLN A 34 -10.05 -8.77 42.02
CA GLN A 34 -8.76 -9.39 41.72
C GLN A 34 -8.88 -10.89 41.47
N ASN A 35 -8.73 -11.30 40.21
CA ASN A 35 -8.35 -12.67 39.89
C ASN A 35 -7.20 -12.59 38.89
N LYS A 36 -5.98 -12.86 39.37
CA LYS A 36 -4.79 -13.00 38.51
C LYS A 36 -5.15 -14.03 37.43
N LYS A 37 -5.23 -13.60 36.16
CA LYS A 37 -5.36 -14.53 35.03
C LYS A 37 -4.14 -15.46 35.05
N VAL A 38 -4.35 -16.70 35.48
CA VAL A 38 -3.39 -17.79 35.34
C VAL A 38 -3.18 -17.99 33.83
N PRO A 39 -1.93 -18.03 33.33
CA PRO A 39 -1.69 -18.17 31.91
C PRO A 39 -2.18 -19.53 31.40
N GLU A 40 -2.79 -19.50 30.21
CA GLU A 40 -3.34 -20.70 29.59
C GLU A 40 -2.26 -21.75 29.33
N LEU A 41 -2.63 -23.03 29.51
CA LEU A 41 -1.81 -24.17 29.11
C LEU A 41 -1.35 -24.03 27.65
N SER A 42 -0.08 -24.34 27.39
CA SER A 42 0.44 -24.37 26.02
C SER A 42 -0.33 -25.38 25.16
N ALA A 43 -0.34 -25.22 23.83
CA ALA A 43 -1.05 -26.12 22.92
C ALA A 43 -0.67 -27.61 23.06
N ARG A 44 0.55 -27.89 23.57
CA ARG A 44 1.04 -29.25 23.85
C ARG A 44 0.58 -29.78 25.20
N ALA A 45 0.37 -28.89 26.17
CA ALA A 45 -0.13 -29.19 27.51
C ALA A 45 -1.66 -29.35 27.54
N LYS A 46 -2.40 -28.61 26.69
CA LYS A 46 -3.85 -28.78 26.47
C LYS A 46 -4.24 -30.19 25.97
N ILE A 47 -3.29 -30.95 25.42
CA ILE A 47 -3.52 -32.34 24.99
C ILE A 47 -3.57 -33.30 26.19
N LEU A 48 -2.94 -32.94 27.31
CA LEU A 48 -2.89 -33.75 28.52
C LEU A 48 -4.08 -33.45 29.46
N ASP A 49 -4.57 -32.21 29.46
CA ASP A 49 -5.79 -31.77 30.14
C ASP A 49 -7.03 -32.41 29.49
N THR A 50 -7.42 -33.59 29.99
CA THR A 50 -8.45 -34.43 29.37
C THR A 50 -9.85 -33.94 29.72
N ASN A 51 -10.00 -33.33 30.90
CA ASN A 51 -11.26 -32.77 31.37
C ASN A 51 -11.47 -31.29 30.97
N SER A 52 -10.50 -30.68 30.27
CA SER A 52 -10.52 -29.30 29.77
C SER A 52 -10.72 -28.24 30.86
N ASN A 53 -10.21 -28.49 32.07
CA ASN A 53 -10.37 -27.60 33.22
C ASN A 53 -9.28 -26.50 33.27
N GLY A 54 -8.31 -26.52 32.36
CA GLY A 54 -7.25 -25.52 32.22
C GLY A 54 -6.03 -25.74 33.11
N VAL A 55 -5.96 -26.86 33.85
CA VAL A 55 -4.81 -27.31 34.64
C VAL A 55 -4.55 -28.79 34.38
N ILE A 56 -3.39 -29.32 34.76
CA ILE A 56 -3.08 -30.74 34.62
C ILE A 56 -3.08 -31.40 35.99
N ASP A 57 -4.02 -32.33 36.22
CA ASP A 57 -4.05 -33.14 37.43
C ASP A 57 -2.97 -34.26 37.37
N ARG A 58 -2.58 -34.82 38.52
CA ARG A 58 -1.52 -35.86 38.60
C ARG A 58 -1.82 -37.09 37.74
N ASP A 59 -3.10 -37.42 37.60
CA ASP A 59 -3.59 -38.58 36.86
C ASP A 59 -3.59 -38.34 35.33
N GLU A 60 -3.56 -37.07 34.92
CA GLU A 60 -3.50 -36.61 33.53
C GLU A 60 -2.06 -36.39 33.06
N ALA A 61 -1.13 -36.17 33.99
CA ALA A 61 0.28 -36.00 33.69
C ALA A 61 0.90 -37.27 33.10
N ARG A 62 1.69 -37.13 32.03
CA ARG A 62 2.40 -38.24 31.38
C ARG A 62 3.88 -37.93 31.17
N GLY A 63 4.71 -38.98 31.17
CA GLY A 63 6.13 -38.89 30.85
C GLY A 63 6.91 -37.98 31.83
N PRO A 64 7.79 -37.08 31.35
CA PRO A 64 8.66 -36.28 32.23
C PRO A 64 7.89 -35.28 33.12
N VAL A 65 6.65 -34.91 32.76
CA VAL A 65 5.78 -34.08 33.60
C VAL A 65 5.25 -34.89 34.79
N GLN A 66 4.92 -36.16 34.59
CA GLN A 66 4.48 -37.05 35.66
C GLN A 66 5.61 -37.38 36.62
N SER A 67 6.81 -37.70 36.09
CA SER A 67 7.98 -38.04 36.90
C SER A 67 8.50 -36.89 37.76
N ASN A 68 8.17 -35.64 37.39
CA ASN A 68 8.61 -34.44 38.10
C ASN A 68 7.43 -33.62 38.61
N PHE A 69 6.23 -34.21 38.74
CA PHE A 69 4.99 -33.49 39.08
C PHE A 69 5.17 -32.65 40.35
N ASP A 70 5.75 -33.23 41.40
CA ASP A 70 5.98 -32.58 42.70
C ASP A 70 7.07 -31.51 42.69
N ILE A 71 7.91 -31.51 41.65
CA ILE A 71 8.95 -30.50 41.43
C ILE A 71 8.36 -29.32 40.64
N ILE A 72 7.38 -29.59 39.77
CA ILE A 72 6.73 -28.59 38.92
C ILE A 72 5.65 -27.85 39.72
N ASP A 73 4.86 -28.58 40.51
CA ASP A 73 3.83 -28.07 41.44
C ASP A 73 4.50 -27.27 42.57
N SER A 74 4.79 -26.01 42.26
CA SER A 74 5.58 -25.13 43.12
C SER A 74 4.76 -24.63 44.31
N ASP A 75 3.44 -24.56 44.16
CA ASP A 75 2.52 -24.16 45.23
C ASP A 75 1.89 -25.34 45.99
N LYS A 76 2.17 -26.58 45.57
CA LYS A 76 1.74 -27.85 46.18
C LYS A 76 0.22 -28.02 46.24
N ASN A 77 -0.49 -27.44 45.27
CA ASN A 77 -1.95 -27.51 45.22
C ASN A 77 -2.47 -28.81 44.59
N GLY A 78 -1.57 -29.67 44.08
CA GLY A 78 -1.89 -30.96 43.46
C GLY A 78 -2.25 -30.88 41.97
N LYS A 79 -2.13 -29.70 41.34
CA LYS A 79 -2.49 -29.41 39.95
C LYS A 79 -1.44 -28.52 39.31
N LEU A 80 -1.11 -28.76 38.04
CA LEU A 80 -0.12 -27.96 37.33
C LEU A 80 -0.78 -26.91 36.45
N ASP A 81 -0.43 -25.64 36.68
CA ASP A 81 -0.89 -24.55 35.84
C ASP A 81 0.08 -24.24 34.67
N GLY A 82 -0.36 -23.39 33.74
CA GLY A 82 0.45 -23.01 32.58
C GLY A 82 1.75 -22.29 32.97
N ASN A 83 1.80 -21.60 34.10
CA ASN A 83 2.97 -20.87 34.57
C ASN A 83 4.06 -21.79 35.13
N GLU A 84 3.66 -22.81 35.89
CA GLU A 84 4.55 -23.79 36.50
C GLU A 84 5.21 -24.66 35.44
N LEU A 85 4.45 -25.11 34.45
CA LEU A 85 4.97 -25.84 33.30
C LEU A 85 5.93 -24.97 32.49
N VAL A 86 5.59 -23.71 32.25
CA VAL A 86 6.46 -22.75 31.55
C VAL A 86 7.76 -22.54 32.32
N LYS A 87 7.71 -22.36 33.64
CA LYS A 87 8.91 -22.21 34.48
C LYS A 87 9.80 -23.45 34.45
N TYR A 88 9.22 -24.65 34.50
CA TYR A 88 9.99 -25.89 34.43
C TYR A 88 10.67 -26.08 33.08
N PHE A 89 9.96 -25.81 31.97
CA PHE A 89 10.51 -25.98 30.62
C PHE A 89 11.41 -24.83 30.16
N GLN A 90 11.25 -23.61 30.71
CA GLN A 90 12.11 -22.46 30.43
C GLN A 90 13.29 -22.33 31.41
N GLY A 91 13.23 -23.00 32.57
CA GLY A 91 14.26 -23.02 33.61
C GLY A 91 15.44 -23.95 33.31
N GLY A 92 16.01 -23.88 32.11
CA GLY A 92 17.29 -24.53 31.80
C GLY A 92 18.46 -23.71 32.33
N GLY A 93 18.80 -23.80 33.63
CA GLY A 93 20.05 -23.21 34.12
C GLY A 93 20.22 -23.06 35.63
N LYS A 94 20.91 -24.04 36.22
CA LYS A 94 21.64 -24.04 37.51
C LYS A 94 20.82 -23.86 38.81
N SER A 95 20.87 -24.88 39.68
CA SER A 95 21.47 -24.74 41.02
C SER A 95 21.71 -26.09 41.71
N ASN A 96 22.73 -26.06 42.57
CA ASN A 96 23.32 -27.13 43.36
C ASN A 96 22.32 -27.89 44.26
N VAL A 97 22.59 -29.17 44.49
CA VAL A 97 22.43 -29.79 45.81
C VAL A 97 23.60 -30.75 46.06
N LYS A 98 24.36 -30.46 47.12
CA LYS A 98 25.28 -31.36 47.81
C LYS A 98 24.51 -32.13 48.89
N GLU A 99 25.08 -33.27 49.30
CA GLU A 99 24.77 -34.12 50.48
C GLU A 99 23.57 -35.08 50.28
N ALA A 100 23.62 -36.36 50.62
CA ALA A 100 24.39 -37.04 51.66
C ALA A 100 24.77 -38.50 51.32
N THR A 101 26.00 -38.84 51.70
CA THR A 101 26.58 -40.17 51.96
C THR A 101 25.71 -40.92 52.98
N THR A 102 25.41 -42.22 52.91
CA THR A 102 26.23 -43.39 53.32
C THR A 102 25.26 -44.59 53.26
N VAL A 103 25.53 -45.72 52.61
CA VAL A 103 26.09 -46.99 53.12
C VAL A 103 26.09 -47.91 51.89
N THR A 104 27.22 -48.34 51.33
CA THR A 104 27.75 -49.70 51.52
C THR A 104 29.23 -49.77 51.15
N LYS A 105 29.93 -50.65 51.85
CA LYS A 105 31.39 -50.82 51.91
C LYS A 105 32.01 -51.42 50.63
N SER A 106 33.28 -51.02 50.45
CA SER A 106 34.43 -51.73 49.85
C SER A 106 34.43 -52.02 48.35
N LEU A 107 35.26 -51.28 47.59
CA LEU A 107 36.46 -51.79 46.90
C LEU A 107 37.16 -50.66 46.13
N ASN A 108 38.42 -50.90 45.77
CA ASN A 108 39.48 -49.94 45.52
C ASN A 108 39.26 -48.99 44.33
N LYS A 109 39.76 -47.75 44.48
CA LYS A 109 39.81 -46.67 43.49
C LYS A 109 40.80 -46.99 42.35
N ASN A 110 40.35 -46.83 41.11
CA ASN A 110 41.07 -46.37 39.88
C ASN A 110 40.93 -47.22 38.60
N ASN A 111 40.25 -48.36 38.61
CA ASN A 111 40.06 -49.14 37.37
C ASN A 111 38.69 -48.90 36.76
N ARG A 112 38.66 -48.57 35.47
CA ARG A 112 37.42 -48.49 34.71
C ARG A 112 36.86 -49.90 34.52
N PRO A 113 35.55 -50.13 34.69
CA PRO A 113 34.98 -51.44 34.48
C PRO A 113 35.13 -51.87 33.01
N LEU A 114 35.28 -53.18 32.78
CA LEU A 114 35.27 -53.77 31.44
C LEU A 114 34.00 -53.33 30.67
N SER A 115 34.15 -53.10 29.37
CA SER A 115 32.99 -52.83 28.50
C SER A 115 32.05 -54.04 28.48
N PRO A 116 30.76 -53.90 28.15
CA PRO A 116 29.83 -55.04 28.09
C PRO A 116 30.31 -56.18 27.18
N ILE A 117 31.05 -55.85 26.11
CA ILE A 117 31.63 -56.84 25.19
C ILE A 117 32.81 -57.57 25.85
N ALA A 118 33.71 -56.85 26.52
CA ALA A 118 34.85 -57.46 27.21
C ALA A 118 34.40 -58.27 28.44
N LYS A 119 33.33 -57.84 29.12
CA LYS A 119 32.71 -58.56 30.23
C LYS A 119 32.12 -59.91 29.81
N ASN A 120 31.71 -60.07 28.55
CA ASN A 120 31.24 -61.35 28.01
C ASN A 120 32.39 -62.31 27.64
N LEU A 121 33.63 -61.82 27.62
CA LEU A 121 34.83 -62.62 27.31
C LEU A 121 35.60 -63.03 28.58
N ASP A 122 35.50 -62.22 29.64
CA ASP A 122 35.93 -62.53 31.01
C ASP A 122 35.14 -63.75 31.54
N SER A 123 35.70 -64.94 31.39
CA SER A 123 35.02 -66.21 31.68
C SER A 123 35.04 -66.52 33.17
N ASN A 124 36.02 -66.01 33.89
CA ASN A 124 36.18 -66.18 35.33
C ASN A 124 35.55 -65.03 36.16
N ASN A 125 34.96 -64.01 35.50
CA ASN A 125 34.31 -62.84 36.08
C ASN A 125 35.20 -62.06 37.08
N ASN A 126 36.52 -62.06 36.85
CA ASN A 126 37.47 -61.41 37.75
C ASN A 126 37.63 -59.90 37.48
N GLY A 127 36.98 -59.37 36.43
CA GLY A 127 37.00 -57.95 36.08
C GLY A 127 38.20 -57.51 35.23
N PHE A 128 39.03 -58.46 34.78
CA PHE A 128 40.15 -58.27 33.86
C PHE A 128 40.02 -59.25 32.69
N LEU A 129 40.75 -58.99 31.60
CA LEU A 129 40.82 -59.91 30.47
C LEU A 129 42.20 -60.58 30.43
N GLU A 130 42.24 -61.90 30.61
CA GLU A 130 43.47 -62.69 30.50
C GLU A 130 43.77 -63.07 29.03
N ARG A 131 44.99 -63.50 28.72
CA ARG A 131 45.45 -63.69 27.33
C ARG A 131 44.67 -64.76 26.57
N ASP A 132 44.28 -65.81 27.29
CA ASP A 132 43.46 -66.92 26.80
C ASP A 132 41.98 -66.56 26.64
N GLU A 133 41.52 -65.51 27.35
CA GLU A 133 40.16 -64.95 27.24
C GLU A 133 40.05 -63.90 26.12
N ALA A 134 41.16 -63.21 25.82
CA ALA A 134 41.22 -62.22 24.75
C ALA A 134 40.98 -62.86 23.37
N ARG A 135 40.19 -62.19 22.52
CA ARG A 135 39.93 -62.63 21.13
C ARG A 135 40.26 -61.54 20.11
N GLY A 136 40.62 -61.97 18.90
CA GLY A 136 40.78 -61.10 17.73
C GLY A 136 41.86 -60.01 17.89
N PRO A 137 41.56 -58.72 17.61
CA PRO A 137 42.55 -57.64 17.62
C PRO A 137 43.12 -57.34 19.02
N VAL A 138 42.40 -57.72 20.09
CA VAL A 138 42.86 -57.59 21.48
C VAL A 138 43.88 -58.67 21.81
N GLN A 139 43.64 -59.91 21.39
CA GLN A 139 44.57 -61.03 21.61
C GLN A 139 45.89 -60.83 20.87
N SER A 140 45.80 -60.43 19.59
CA SER A 140 46.99 -60.18 18.74
C SER A 140 47.84 -58.98 19.18
N ASN A 141 47.28 -58.08 19.99
CA ASN A 141 48.00 -56.93 20.54
C ASN A 141 48.07 -56.96 22.06
N PHE A 142 47.85 -58.11 22.72
CA PHE A 142 47.74 -58.21 24.17
C PHE A 142 48.94 -57.59 24.89
N ASP A 143 50.16 -57.95 24.48
CA ASP A 143 51.41 -57.39 25.00
C ASP A 143 51.60 -55.88 24.79
N LYS A 144 50.89 -55.29 23.82
CA LYS A 144 50.94 -53.85 23.54
C LYS A 144 49.88 -53.08 24.31
N ILE A 145 48.82 -53.76 24.74
CA ILE A 145 47.69 -53.18 25.48
C ILE A 145 47.98 -53.23 26.98
N ASP A 146 48.63 -54.31 27.44
CA ASP A 146 49.12 -54.50 28.81
C ASP A 146 50.29 -53.55 29.09
N LEU A 147 49.96 -52.35 29.59
CA LEU A 147 50.92 -51.27 29.79
C LEU A 147 51.73 -51.46 31.07
N ASP A 148 51.16 -52.13 32.06
CA ASP A 148 51.80 -52.42 33.35
C ASP A 148 52.46 -53.82 33.40
N LYS A 149 52.30 -54.62 32.35
CA LYS A 149 52.90 -55.96 32.15
C LYS A 149 52.46 -56.97 33.21
N ASN A 150 51.25 -56.82 33.72
CA ASN A 150 50.71 -57.70 34.77
C ASN A 150 50.01 -58.96 34.19
N ALA A 151 50.06 -59.16 32.87
CA ALA A 151 49.41 -60.24 32.11
C ALA A 151 47.87 -60.22 32.14
N LYS A 152 47.25 -59.10 32.52
CA LYS A 152 45.80 -58.92 32.68
C LYS A 152 45.36 -57.55 32.16
N LEU A 153 44.46 -57.51 31.19
CA LEU A 153 43.99 -56.23 30.65
C LEU A 153 42.85 -55.66 31.50
N ASP A 154 43.03 -54.44 32.00
CA ASP A 154 41.97 -53.71 32.69
C ASP A 154 41.09 -52.90 31.72
N GLY A 155 39.98 -52.36 32.22
CA GLY A 155 39.08 -51.54 31.40
C GLY A 155 39.69 -50.19 30.98
N ASN A 156 40.77 -49.71 31.59
CA ASN A 156 41.46 -48.49 31.17
C ASN A 156 42.39 -48.75 29.98
N GLU A 157 43.10 -49.87 29.98
CA GLU A 157 44.03 -50.30 28.93
C GLU A 157 43.28 -50.64 27.64
N LEU A 158 42.19 -51.43 27.76
CA LEU A 158 41.29 -51.69 26.64
C LEU A 158 40.68 -50.38 26.12
N PHE A 159 40.28 -49.47 27.01
CA PHE A 159 39.73 -48.19 26.60
C PHE A 159 40.76 -47.32 25.85
N LYS A 160 42.03 -47.29 26.27
CA LYS A 160 43.11 -46.58 25.54
C LYS A 160 43.36 -47.18 24.17
N PHE A 161 43.39 -48.51 24.06
CA PHE A 161 43.61 -49.19 22.78
C PHE A 161 42.49 -48.89 21.77
N PHE A 162 41.22 -48.98 22.19
CA PHE A 162 40.08 -48.67 21.31
C PHE A 162 39.87 -47.16 21.09
N GLN A 163 40.32 -46.29 22.01
CA GLN A 163 40.37 -44.84 21.78
C GLN A 163 41.47 -44.40 20.79
N GLY A 164 42.48 -45.24 20.57
CA GLY A 164 43.49 -45.03 19.50
C GLY A 164 42.87 -45.00 18.09
N GLY A 165 41.64 -45.51 17.95
CA GLY A 165 40.82 -45.45 16.73
C GLY A 165 39.83 -44.27 16.68
N LYS A 166 40.19 -43.08 17.17
CA LYS A 166 39.46 -41.86 16.74
C LYS A 166 39.77 -41.62 15.27
N SER A 167 38.85 -42.05 14.41
CA SER A 167 38.67 -41.46 13.09
C SER A 167 38.70 -39.94 13.27
N ARG A 168 39.76 -39.32 12.77
CA ARG A 168 39.82 -37.89 12.51
C ARG A 168 38.79 -37.62 11.41
N SER A 169 37.52 -37.50 11.77
CA SER A 169 36.63 -36.63 11.02
C SER A 169 37.26 -35.25 11.11
N GLY A 170 37.74 -34.75 9.97
CA GLY A 170 38.43 -33.48 9.87
C GLY A 170 37.53 -32.35 10.36
N GLY A 171 37.67 -32.02 11.64
CA GLY A 171 37.31 -30.71 12.16
C GLY A 171 38.28 -29.70 11.57
N GLY A 172 38.06 -29.34 10.30
CA GLY A 172 38.69 -28.17 9.72
C GLY A 172 38.48 -26.98 10.64
N ARG A 173 39.47 -26.08 10.68
CA ARG A 173 39.32 -24.77 11.36
C ARG A 173 37.94 -24.19 11.01
N PRO A 174 37.23 -23.59 11.98
CA PRO A 174 35.90 -23.07 11.71
C PRO A 174 35.98 -22.10 10.52
N ALA A 175 35.14 -22.33 9.51
CA ALA A 175 35.18 -21.55 8.29
C ALA A 175 34.62 -20.16 8.58
N ASN A 176 35.37 -19.10 8.23
CA ASN A 176 34.85 -17.75 8.29
C ASN A 176 33.84 -17.57 7.16
N VAL A 177 32.60 -17.24 7.53
CA VAL A 177 31.49 -17.13 6.58
C VAL A 177 30.66 -15.88 6.85
N GLU A 178 30.12 -15.29 5.79
CA GLU A 178 29.06 -14.28 5.89
C GLU A 178 27.71 -14.96 5.68
N VAL A 179 26.71 -14.51 6.43
CA VAL A 179 25.37 -15.09 6.41
C VAL A 179 24.34 -14.03 6.01
N ASP A 180 23.27 -14.51 5.39
CA ASP A 180 22.08 -13.72 5.08
C ASP A 180 20.84 -14.46 5.58
N LEU A 181 19.77 -13.72 5.84
CA LEU A 181 18.51 -14.28 6.28
C LEU A 181 17.65 -14.65 5.08
N VAL A 182 17.01 -15.81 5.16
CA VAL A 182 15.91 -16.16 4.28
C VAL A 182 14.70 -15.35 4.70
N ILE A 183 14.29 -14.42 3.84
CA ILE A 183 13.17 -13.51 4.09
C ILE A 183 11.95 -13.93 3.26
N SER A 184 10.77 -13.62 3.78
CA SER A 184 9.53 -13.73 3.04
C SER A 184 9.16 -12.35 2.53
N GLU A 185 9.09 -12.18 1.21
CA GLU A 185 8.74 -10.91 0.57
C GLU A 185 7.50 -11.11 -0.33
N PRO A 186 6.59 -10.13 -0.39
CA PRO A 186 5.47 -10.19 -1.33
C PRO A 186 5.99 -10.04 -2.76
N LEU A 187 5.73 -11.03 -3.62
CA LEU A 187 6.02 -10.97 -5.05
C LEU A 187 4.72 -11.06 -5.84
N SER A 188 4.58 -10.15 -6.80
CA SER A 188 3.53 -10.18 -7.82
C SER A 188 4.14 -10.57 -9.15
N GLN A 189 3.67 -11.68 -9.73
CA GLN A 189 3.97 -11.99 -11.12
C GLN A 189 3.21 -11.02 -12.02
N THR A 190 3.86 -10.51 -13.06
CA THR A 190 3.27 -9.55 -13.99
C THR A 190 3.26 -10.07 -15.42
N VAL A 191 2.25 -9.67 -16.20
CA VAL A 191 2.17 -9.92 -17.65
C VAL A 191 2.28 -8.58 -18.39
N PRO A 192 3.07 -8.51 -19.47
CA PRO A 192 3.11 -7.33 -20.31
C PRO A 192 1.79 -7.19 -21.08
N VAL A 193 1.15 -6.03 -20.97
CA VAL A 193 -0.07 -5.65 -21.67
C VAL A 193 0.17 -4.32 -22.39
N LEU A 194 -0.33 -4.19 -23.61
CA LEU A 194 -0.19 -2.96 -24.38
C LEU A 194 -1.24 -1.93 -23.93
N GLY A 195 -0.76 -0.75 -23.56
CA GLY A 195 -1.56 0.44 -23.36
C GLY A 195 -1.29 1.48 -24.44
N ARG A 196 -2.12 2.53 -24.45
CA ARG A 196 -1.95 3.71 -25.30
C ARG A 196 -2.01 4.97 -24.47
N ILE A 197 -1.16 5.94 -24.79
CA ILE A 197 -1.21 7.28 -24.20
C ILE A 197 -2.42 8.04 -24.74
N ILE A 198 -3.15 8.66 -23.84
CA ILE A 198 -4.28 9.55 -24.13
C ILE A 198 -4.11 10.84 -23.31
N PHE A 199 -4.72 11.91 -23.80
CA PHE A 199 -4.77 13.19 -23.10
C PHE A 199 -6.21 13.44 -22.68
N ASP A 200 -6.43 13.81 -21.42
CA ASP A 200 -7.79 13.95 -20.88
C ASP A 200 -8.57 15.08 -21.57
N GLN A 201 -7.87 16.20 -21.83
CA GLN A 201 -8.43 17.33 -22.58
C GLN A 201 -7.96 17.29 -24.04
N TYR A 202 -8.79 16.64 -24.85
CA TYR A 202 -8.60 16.51 -26.29
C TYR A 202 -9.89 16.83 -27.04
N GLY A 203 -9.91 17.87 -27.88
CA GLY A 203 -11.13 18.19 -28.63
C GLY A 203 -11.07 19.40 -29.55
N PRO A 204 -12.09 19.56 -30.41
CA PRO A 204 -12.20 20.71 -31.29
C PRO A 204 -12.63 21.96 -30.51
N VAL A 205 -11.86 23.03 -30.65
CA VAL A 205 -12.30 24.38 -30.31
C VAL A 205 -13.19 24.87 -31.45
N SER A 206 -14.43 25.20 -31.12
CA SER A 206 -15.47 25.50 -32.11
C SER A 206 -15.94 26.94 -32.00
N ALA A 207 -16.43 27.48 -33.12
CA ALA A 207 -17.03 28.81 -33.17
C ALA A 207 -18.34 28.86 -32.37
N ARG A 208 -18.52 29.92 -31.60
CA ARG A 208 -19.75 30.14 -30.79
C ARG A 208 -20.75 31.07 -31.46
N ILE A 209 -20.30 31.79 -32.48
CA ILE A 209 -21.11 32.65 -33.33
C ILE A 209 -20.76 32.39 -34.80
N ARG A 210 -21.63 32.85 -35.70
CA ARG A 210 -21.41 32.77 -37.14
C ARG A 210 -20.65 33.98 -37.66
N GLY A 211 -19.79 33.76 -38.64
CA GLY A 211 -19.07 34.83 -39.33
C GLY A 211 -17.91 34.29 -40.16
N PRO A 212 -17.39 35.12 -41.09
CA PRO A 212 -16.17 34.78 -41.82
C PRO A 212 -14.95 34.91 -40.90
N VAL A 213 -13.94 34.06 -41.11
CA VAL A 213 -12.65 34.14 -40.43
C VAL A 213 -11.84 35.28 -41.06
N ASN A 214 -11.53 36.30 -40.28
CA ASN A 214 -10.70 37.43 -40.70
C ASN A 214 -9.21 37.09 -40.57
N LYS A 215 -8.79 36.51 -39.43
CA LYS A 215 -7.40 36.12 -39.19
C LYS A 215 -7.30 34.82 -38.40
N MET A 216 -6.33 33.99 -38.76
CA MET A 216 -5.83 32.89 -37.94
C MET A 216 -4.52 33.33 -37.29
N LEU A 217 -4.40 33.17 -35.97
CA LEU A 217 -3.24 33.62 -35.19
C LEU A 217 -2.34 32.47 -34.72
N VAL A 218 -2.73 31.23 -34.99
CA VAL A 218 -2.02 30.03 -34.59
C VAL A 218 -2.01 29.03 -35.74
N ASP A 219 -0.94 28.24 -35.80
CA ASP A 219 -0.78 27.13 -36.74
C ASP A 219 -0.60 25.79 -36.02
N VAL A 220 -0.60 24.71 -36.81
CA VAL A 220 -0.44 23.34 -36.30
C VAL A 220 0.95 23.18 -35.69
N GLY A 221 1.00 22.68 -34.45
CA GLY A 221 2.23 22.56 -33.66
C GLY A 221 2.45 23.69 -32.66
N ASP A 222 1.72 24.81 -32.77
CA ASP A 222 1.85 25.91 -31.82
C ASP A 222 1.28 25.53 -30.44
N ARG A 223 2.02 25.89 -29.39
CA ARG A 223 1.53 25.82 -28.02
C ARG A 223 0.79 27.11 -27.66
N VAL A 224 -0.41 26.95 -27.11
CA VAL A 224 -1.25 28.05 -26.66
C VAL A 224 -1.56 27.92 -25.16
N GLU A 225 -1.63 29.05 -24.48
CA GLU A 225 -2.15 29.10 -23.11
C GLU A 225 -3.66 29.28 -23.11
N ARG A 226 -4.29 29.01 -21.96
CA ARG A 226 -5.72 29.29 -21.78
C ARG A 226 -6.03 30.77 -22.03
N GLY A 227 -7.02 31.02 -22.88
CA GLY A 227 -7.46 32.37 -23.22
C GLY A 227 -6.72 32.99 -24.40
N THR A 228 -5.65 32.38 -24.91
CA THR A 228 -4.95 32.81 -26.14
C THR A 228 -5.93 32.86 -27.30
N VAL A 229 -5.88 33.93 -28.10
CA VAL A 229 -6.73 34.08 -29.28
C VAL A 229 -6.19 33.21 -30.40
N ILE A 230 -7.02 32.28 -30.88
CA ILE A 230 -6.71 31.33 -31.96
C ILE A 230 -7.09 31.93 -33.31
N ALA A 231 -8.29 32.50 -33.38
CA ALA A 231 -8.85 33.06 -34.60
C ALA A 231 -9.69 34.30 -34.29
N LEU A 232 -9.67 35.24 -35.22
CA LEU A 232 -10.50 36.43 -35.20
C LEU A 232 -11.53 36.31 -36.32
N LEU A 233 -12.81 36.34 -35.95
CA LEU A 233 -13.88 36.51 -36.91
C LEU A 233 -13.97 37.98 -37.35
N ASP A 234 -14.63 38.22 -38.46
CA ASP A 234 -15.05 39.58 -38.79
C ASP A 234 -16.10 40.06 -37.77
N ILE A 235 -15.70 41.02 -36.94
CA ILE A 235 -16.50 41.57 -35.85
C ILE A 235 -17.13 42.91 -36.19
N GLU A 236 -16.94 43.47 -37.40
CA GLU A 236 -17.43 44.82 -37.73
C GLU A 236 -18.95 44.92 -37.56
N ARG A 237 -19.69 43.92 -38.05
CA ARG A 237 -21.14 43.85 -37.89
C ARG A 237 -21.55 43.74 -36.41
N LEU A 238 -20.76 43.05 -35.59
CA LEU A 238 -21.03 42.87 -34.16
C LEU A 238 -20.77 44.16 -33.39
N SER A 239 -19.71 44.90 -33.72
CA SER A 239 -19.42 46.20 -33.09
C SER A 239 -20.51 47.22 -33.39
N LEU A 240 -20.97 47.29 -34.64
CA LEU A 240 -22.10 48.16 -35.02
C LEU A 240 -23.39 47.78 -34.28
N THR A 241 -23.65 46.47 -34.13
CA THR A 241 -24.81 45.98 -33.38
C THR A 241 -24.72 46.36 -31.90
N ARG A 242 -23.54 46.24 -31.29
CA ARG A 242 -23.27 46.69 -29.90
C ARG A 242 -23.52 48.19 -29.77
N ASP A 243 -23.01 48.99 -30.69
CA ASP A 243 -23.14 50.45 -30.65
C ASP A 243 -24.61 50.88 -30.79
N ARG A 244 -25.39 50.20 -31.65
CA ARG A 244 -26.85 50.41 -31.75
C ARG A 244 -27.56 50.19 -30.40
N TYR A 245 -27.26 49.09 -29.71
CA TYR A 245 -27.88 48.82 -28.41
C TYR A 245 -27.38 49.74 -27.31
N ARG A 246 -26.13 50.21 -27.39
CA ARG A 246 -25.60 51.23 -26.50
C ARG A 246 -26.39 52.54 -26.66
N ALA A 247 -26.62 52.97 -27.90
CA ALA A 247 -27.45 54.14 -28.18
C ALA A 247 -28.89 53.96 -27.67
N LEU A 248 -29.48 52.77 -27.80
CA LEU A 248 -30.81 52.47 -27.26
C LEU A 248 -30.85 52.58 -25.72
N VAL A 249 -29.82 52.09 -25.01
CA VAL A 249 -29.71 52.28 -23.55
C VAL A 249 -29.65 53.76 -23.20
N HIS A 250 -28.87 54.56 -23.93
CA HIS A 250 -28.80 56.00 -23.72
C HIS A 250 -30.16 56.67 -23.95
N GLN A 251 -30.88 56.32 -25.03
CA GLN A 251 -32.21 56.83 -25.33
C GLN A 251 -33.21 56.52 -24.20
N GLN A 252 -33.26 55.27 -23.73
CA GLN A 252 -34.18 54.88 -22.64
C GLN A 252 -33.79 55.52 -21.30
N SER A 253 -32.50 55.73 -21.06
CA SER A 253 -32.03 56.43 -19.85
C SER A 253 -32.45 57.89 -19.84
N ALA A 254 -32.34 58.59 -20.99
CA ALA A 254 -32.81 59.97 -21.13
C ALA A 254 -34.33 60.08 -20.97
N LYS A 255 -35.08 59.13 -21.57
CA LYS A 255 -36.53 59.03 -21.41
C LYS A 255 -36.93 58.83 -19.95
N LEU A 256 -36.23 57.95 -19.22
CA LEU A 256 -36.47 57.73 -17.79
C LEU A 256 -36.26 59.03 -16.98
N THR A 257 -35.22 59.80 -17.29
CA THR A 257 -34.98 61.11 -16.66
C THR A 257 -36.14 62.08 -16.90
N SER A 258 -36.63 62.19 -18.15
CA SER A 258 -37.80 63.02 -18.48
C SER A 258 -39.03 62.59 -17.68
N VAL A 259 -39.37 61.29 -17.70
CA VAL A 259 -40.57 60.76 -17.04
C VAL A 259 -40.48 60.91 -15.51
N ARG A 260 -39.28 60.83 -14.93
CA ARG A 260 -39.04 61.11 -13.51
C ARG A 260 -39.23 62.59 -13.17
N ALA A 261 -38.75 63.50 -14.00
CA ALA A 261 -38.97 64.93 -13.81
C ALA A 261 -40.47 65.28 -13.87
N ASP A 262 -41.22 64.65 -14.78
CA ASP A 262 -42.67 64.78 -14.84
C ASP A 262 -43.35 64.24 -13.58
N LEU A 263 -42.91 63.08 -13.06
CA LEU A 263 -43.42 62.53 -11.79
C LEU A 263 -43.19 63.49 -10.64
N GLU A 264 -41.99 64.07 -10.57
CA GLU A 264 -41.63 65.05 -9.55
C GLU A 264 -42.54 66.27 -9.63
N LYS A 265 -42.71 66.85 -10.82
CA LYS A 265 -43.63 67.97 -11.05
C LYS A 265 -45.06 67.67 -10.59
N ARG A 266 -45.60 66.49 -10.96
CA ARG A 266 -46.95 66.08 -10.53
C ARG A 266 -47.03 65.86 -9.02
N SER A 267 -46.00 65.28 -8.41
CA SER A 267 -45.93 65.07 -6.97
C SER A 267 -45.88 66.38 -6.17
N LEU A 268 -45.21 67.41 -6.69
CA LEU A 268 -45.18 68.74 -6.09
C LEU A 268 -46.56 69.41 -6.14
N ILE A 269 -47.29 69.25 -7.24
CA ILE A 269 -48.68 69.75 -7.35
C ILE A 269 -49.57 69.06 -6.31
N LEU A 270 -49.49 67.73 -6.18
CA LEU A 270 -50.23 66.99 -5.16
C LEU A 270 -49.90 67.48 -3.74
N LYS A 271 -48.61 67.62 -3.40
CA LYS A 271 -48.17 68.16 -2.10
C LYS A 271 -48.71 69.56 -1.82
N ARG A 272 -48.76 70.43 -2.83
CA ARG A 272 -49.34 71.78 -2.69
C ARG A 272 -50.84 71.72 -2.40
N LEU A 273 -51.58 70.82 -3.06
CA LEU A 273 -53.01 70.61 -2.80
C LEU A 273 -53.26 70.02 -1.40
N GLU A 274 -52.41 69.11 -0.94
CA GLU A 274 -52.46 68.55 0.43
C GLU A 274 -52.26 69.64 1.49
N ALA A 275 -51.32 70.57 1.27
CA ALA A 275 -51.02 71.65 2.21
C ALA A 275 -52.22 72.61 2.41
N ILE A 276 -53.05 72.80 1.39
CA ILE A 276 -54.23 73.68 1.46
C ILE A 276 -55.53 72.93 1.81
N ARG A 277 -55.46 71.64 2.20
CA ARG A 277 -56.64 70.79 2.43
C ARG A 277 -57.62 71.31 3.49
N LYS A 278 -57.16 72.14 4.42
CA LYS A 278 -57.99 72.78 5.47
C LYS A 278 -58.49 74.19 5.10
N SER A 279 -58.13 74.70 3.93
CA SER A 279 -58.52 76.01 3.43
C SER A 279 -59.84 75.96 2.67
N ALA A 280 -60.58 77.06 2.67
CA ALA A 280 -61.78 77.24 1.84
C ALA A 280 -61.49 77.12 0.32
N ALA A 281 -60.22 77.25 -0.09
CA ALA A 281 -59.80 77.12 -1.50
C ALA A 281 -59.60 75.66 -1.97
N PHE A 282 -59.82 74.66 -1.10
CA PHE A 282 -59.63 73.25 -1.43
C PHE A 282 -60.76 72.69 -2.32
N SER A 283 -60.40 71.84 -3.28
CA SER A 283 -61.35 71.10 -4.13
C SER A 283 -61.02 69.61 -4.09
N GLN A 284 -61.97 68.81 -3.61
CA GLN A 284 -61.81 67.35 -3.50
C GLN A 284 -61.57 66.68 -4.87
N ALA A 285 -62.33 67.08 -5.89
CA ALA A 285 -62.17 66.55 -7.25
C ALA A 285 -60.74 66.79 -7.79
N ARG A 286 -60.20 68.02 -7.63
CA ARG A 286 -58.83 68.34 -8.08
C ARG A 286 -57.76 67.53 -7.33
N TYR A 287 -57.99 67.25 -6.05
CA TYR A 287 -57.10 66.43 -5.25
C TYR A 287 -57.09 64.97 -5.72
N GLU A 288 -58.26 64.39 -5.96
CA GLU A 288 -58.41 63.04 -6.51
C GLU A 288 -57.77 62.92 -7.91
N ASP A 289 -58.00 63.90 -8.78
CA ASP A 289 -57.35 63.97 -10.10
C ASP A 289 -55.82 64.01 -10.00
N ALA A 290 -55.28 64.78 -9.05
CA ALA A 290 -53.85 64.86 -8.82
C ALA A 290 -53.26 63.53 -8.31
N ILE A 291 -53.98 62.79 -7.47
CA ILE A 291 -53.59 61.43 -7.05
C ILE A 291 -53.54 60.51 -8.28
N GLN A 292 -54.59 60.53 -9.11
CA GLN A 292 -54.64 59.67 -10.30
C GLN A 292 -53.51 60.00 -11.29
N GLU A 293 -53.20 61.28 -11.49
CA GLU A 293 -52.10 61.69 -12.38
C GLU A 293 -50.73 61.28 -11.83
N VAL A 294 -50.50 61.36 -10.51
CA VAL A 294 -49.27 60.84 -9.87
C VAL A 294 -49.19 59.32 -10.04
N ASN A 295 -50.27 58.59 -9.81
CA ASN A 295 -50.30 57.14 -9.98
C ASN A 295 -50.04 56.71 -11.43
N LYS A 296 -50.66 57.40 -12.39
CA LYS A 296 -50.40 57.22 -13.83
C LYS A 296 -48.92 57.45 -14.16
N GLN A 297 -48.34 58.52 -13.64
CA GLN A 297 -46.93 58.83 -13.90
C GLN A 297 -45.97 57.85 -13.21
N ARG A 298 -46.32 57.34 -12.02
CA ARG A 298 -45.59 56.22 -11.38
C ARG A 298 -45.62 54.98 -12.26
N GLY A 299 -46.78 54.65 -12.85
CA GLY A 299 -46.91 53.60 -13.85
C GLY A 299 -45.97 53.82 -15.05
N LYS A 300 -45.89 55.06 -15.56
CA LYS A 300 -44.98 55.40 -16.66
C LYS A 300 -43.50 55.25 -16.31
N VAL A 301 -43.10 55.59 -15.08
CA VAL A 301 -41.74 55.34 -14.58
C VAL A 301 -41.45 53.83 -14.56
N ALA A 302 -42.35 53.01 -14.03
CA ALA A 302 -42.19 51.56 -13.98
C ALA A 302 -42.08 50.95 -15.39
N GLU A 303 -42.92 51.37 -16.33
CA GLU A 303 -42.87 50.96 -17.74
C GLU A 303 -41.51 51.33 -18.38
N THR A 304 -41.05 52.56 -18.18
CA THR A 304 -39.78 53.05 -18.76
C THR A 304 -38.58 52.35 -18.13
N LEU A 305 -38.64 52.01 -16.84
CA LEU A 305 -37.63 51.19 -16.18
C LEU A 305 -37.54 49.79 -16.79
N ALA A 306 -38.67 49.16 -17.09
CA ALA A 306 -38.71 47.87 -17.77
C ALA A 306 -38.10 47.96 -19.19
N GLN A 307 -38.42 49.01 -19.95
CA GLN A 307 -37.83 49.27 -21.27
C GLN A 307 -36.31 49.47 -21.19
N LEU A 308 -35.83 50.22 -20.19
CA LEU A 308 -34.40 50.40 -19.95
C LEU A 308 -33.71 49.07 -19.57
N ALA A 309 -34.35 48.25 -18.75
CA ALA A 309 -33.82 46.94 -18.38
C ALA A 309 -33.69 46.02 -19.61
N GLN A 310 -34.70 46.00 -20.48
CA GLN A 310 -34.66 45.25 -21.74
C GLN A 310 -33.51 45.73 -22.66
N ALA A 311 -33.35 47.05 -22.84
CA ALA A 311 -32.26 47.61 -23.64
C ALA A 311 -30.88 47.23 -23.08
N LYS A 312 -30.72 47.21 -21.74
CA LYS A 312 -29.47 46.77 -21.09
C LYS A 312 -29.17 45.29 -21.34
N ILE A 313 -30.19 44.42 -21.35
CA ILE A 313 -30.02 42.99 -21.65
C ILE A 313 -29.56 42.81 -23.11
N GLN A 314 -30.16 43.55 -24.04
CA GLN A 314 -29.77 43.50 -25.46
C GLN A 314 -28.32 43.97 -25.66
N LEU A 315 -27.90 45.04 -24.97
CA LEU A 315 -26.50 45.48 -24.98
C LEU A 315 -25.56 44.40 -24.41
N LYS A 316 -25.97 43.73 -23.32
CA LYS A 316 -25.18 42.63 -22.72
C LYS A 316 -25.03 41.47 -23.70
N GLN A 317 -26.10 41.08 -24.40
CA GLN A 317 -26.05 40.03 -25.43
C GLN A 317 -25.08 40.41 -26.55
N ALA A 318 -25.18 41.63 -27.10
CA ALA A 318 -24.29 42.09 -28.16
C ALA A 318 -22.81 42.14 -27.73
N ASN A 319 -22.53 42.47 -26.46
CA ASN A 319 -21.17 42.39 -25.92
C ASN A 319 -20.64 40.96 -25.86
N VAL A 320 -21.46 39.99 -25.46
CA VAL A 320 -21.09 38.57 -25.43
C VAL A 320 -20.83 38.05 -26.84
N ASP A 321 -21.68 38.41 -27.79
CA ASP A 321 -21.49 38.02 -29.20
C ASP A 321 -20.18 38.60 -29.75
N LEU A 322 -19.86 39.86 -29.44
CA LEU A 322 -18.60 40.48 -29.84
C LEU A 322 -17.38 39.77 -29.22
N GLN A 323 -17.45 39.36 -27.95
CA GLN A 323 -16.41 38.56 -27.31
C GLN A 323 -16.23 37.19 -27.98
N TYR A 324 -17.33 36.57 -28.43
CA TYR A 324 -17.28 35.31 -29.17
C TYR A 324 -16.75 35.45 -30.61
N GLY A 325 -16.62 36.68 -31.11
CA GLY A 325 -15.86 36.98 -32.32
C GLY A 325 -14.38 36.65 -32.21
N GLU A 326 -13.84 36.65 -30.99
CA GLU A 326 -12.49 36.18 -30.70
C GLU A 326 -12.55 34.74 -30.20
N ILE A 327 -12.12 33.80 -31.04
CA ILE A 327 -12.12 32.39 -30.70
C ILE A 327 -10.87 32.13 -29.86
N ARG A 328 -11.07 31.81 -28.58
CA ARG A 328 -9.99 31.65 -27.59
C ARG A 328 -9.83 30.20 -27.14
N ALA A 329 -8.60 29.84 -26.78
CA ALA A 329 -8.28 28.52 -26.24
C ALA A 329 -8.96 28.29 -24.87
N PRO A 330 -9.77 27.24 -24.68
CA PRO A 330 -10.43 26.96 -23.40
C PRO A 330 -9.50 26.44 -22.31
N TYR A 331 -8.39 25.81 -22.69
CA TYR A 331 -7.35 25.22 -21.83
C TYR A 331 -5.97 25.34 -22.51
N PRO A 332 -4.85 25.25 -21.76
CA PRO A 332 -3.51 25.25 -22.37
C PRO A 332 -3.28 23.95 -23.15
N GLY A 333 -2.58 24.02 -24.26
CA GLY A 333 -2.29 22.84 -25.07
C GLY A 333 -1.62 23.16 -26.40
N VAL A 334 -1.44 22.14 -27.22
CA VAL A 334 -0.84 22.23 -28.55
C VAL A 334 -1.93 22.08 -29.62
N VAL A 335 -1.83 22.87 -30.69
CA VAL A 335 -2.72 22.77 -31.85
C VAL A 335 -2.36 21.51 -32.64
N SER A 336 -3.25 20.52 -32.61
CA SER A 336 -3.05 19.24 -33.33
C SER A 336 -3.50 19.30 -34.78
N SER A 337 -4.59 20.02 -35.08
CA SER A 337 -5.03 20.21 -36.45
C SER A 337 -5.89 21.45 -36.62
N LYS A 338 -5.80 22.05 -37.80
CA LYS A 338 -6.60 23.19 -38.23
C LYS A 338 -7.74 22.70 -39.11
N HIS A 339 -8.96 23.17 -38.85
CA HIS A 339 -10.18 22.78 -39.57
C HIS A 339 -10.78 23.94 -40.37
N THR A 340 -10.16 25.12 -40.33
CA THR A 340 -10.62 26.33 -41.01
C THR A 340 -9.46 27.22 -41.44
N GLU A 341 -9.71 28.12 -42.38
CA GLU A 341 -8.71 29.04 -42.92
C GLU A 341 -9.29 30.45 -43.02
N VAL A 342 -8.42 31.43 -43.23
CA VAL A 342 -8.83 32.83 -43.47
C VAL A 342 -9.76 32.89 -44.68
N GLY A 343 -10.87 33.63 -44.54
CA GLY A 343 -11.92 33.73 -45.56
C GLY A 343 -13.01 32.66 -45.45
N ALA A 344 -12.80 31.57 -44.72
CA ALA A 344 -13.83 30.56 -44.51
C ALA A 344 -14.98 31.11 -43.65
N TYR A 345 -16.22 30.69 -43.94
CA TYR A 345 -17.40 31.08 -43.17
C TYR A 345 -17.74 30.01 -42.13
N LEU A 346 -17.81 30.41 -40.85
CA LEU A 346 -18.09 29.49 -39.74
C LEU A 346 -19.54 29.62 -39.27
N ASN A 347 -20.12 28.48 -38.89
CA ASN A 347 -21.40 28.40 -38.18
C ASN A 347 -21.16 28.09 -36.70
N ILE A 348 -22.22 28.19 -35.89
CA ILE A 348 -22.16 27.82 -34.47
C ILE A 348 -21.86 26.31 -34.38
N GLY A 349 -20.82 25.95 -33.64
CA GLY A 349 -20.35 24.57 -33.50
C GLY A 349 -19.37 24.12 -34.59
N SER A 350 -19.07 24.95 -35.59
CA SER A 350 -18.04 24.63 -36.59
C SER A 350 -16.67 24.52 -35.92
N PRO A 351 -15.91 23.43 -36.16
CA PRO A 351 -14.57 23.27 -35.59
C PRO A 351 -13.59 24.24 -36.25
N VAL A 352 -12.72 24.86 -35.45
CA VAL A 352 -11.71 25.83 -35.90
C VAL A 352 -10.33 25.18 -35.84
N VAL A 353 -9.96 24.73 -34.65
CA VAL A 353 -8.74 23.96 -34.40
C VAL A 353 -9.05 22.83 -33.43
N ARG A 354 -8.18 21.83 -33.38
CA ARG A 354 -8.19 20.81 -32.33
C ARG A 354 -7.02 21.06 -31.40
N LEU A 355 -7.32 21.15 -30.10
CA LEU A 355 -6.30 21.30 -29.06
C LEU A 355 -6.10 19.98 -28.34
N ILE A 356 -4.86 19.76 -27.91
CA ILE A 356 -4.44 18.67 -27.05
C ILE A 356 -3.74 19.27 -25.84
N ASN A 357 -4.28 19.04 -24.65
CA ASN A 357 -3.54 19.36 -23.42
C ASN A 357 -2.52 18.25 -23.16
N ASP A 358 -1.27 18.53 -23.48
CA ASP A 358 -0.16 17.58 -23.35
C ASP A 358 0.46 17.56 -21.95
N LEU A 359 -0.09 18.31 -20.99
CA LEU A 359 0.35 18.32 -19.59
C LEU A 359 -0.38 17.27 -18.74
N ASP A 360 -1.58 16.85 -19.15
CA ASP A 360 -2.39 15.88 -18.41
C ASP A 360 -2.49 14.56 -19.16
N ILE A 361 -1.45 13.74 -18.95
CA ILE A 361 -1.23 12.49 -19.66
C ILE A 361 -1.86 11.34 -18.87
N MET A 362 -2.63 10.53 -19.58
CA MET A 362 -3.24 9.31 -19.07
C MET A 362 -2.88 8.15 -20.00
N ILE A 363 -3.03 6.93 -19.51
CA ILE A 363 -2.86 5.73 -20.33
C ILE A 363 -4.10 4.89 -20.21
N ASP A 364 -4.66 4.49 -21.34
CA ASP A 364 -5.75 3.54 -21.40
C ASP A 364 -5.23 2.20 -21.90
N SER A 365 -5.63 1.11 -21.25
CA SER A 365 -5.29 -0.25 -21.64
C SER A 365 -6.52 -1.14 -21.50
N ASP A 366 -6.71 -2.05 -22.45
CA ASP A 366 -7.74 -3.08 -22.37
C ASP A 366 -7.17 -4.30 -21.67
N ILE A 367 -7.69 -4.62 -20.49
CA ILE A 367 -7.14 -5.65 -19.61
C ILE A 367 -8.14 -6.79 -19.47
N SER A 368 -7.68 -8.03 -19.62
CA SER A 368 -8.53 -9.21 -19.48
C SER A 368 -9.13 -9.28 -18.08
N GLY A 369 -10.40 -9.71 -17.99
CA GLY A 369 -11.12 -9.83 -16.72
C GLY A 369 -10.39 -10.67 -15.67
N SER A 370 -9.59 -11.66 -16.08
CA SER A 370 -8.78 -12.51 -15.18
C SER A 370 -7.64 -11.77 -14.47
N LEU A 371 -7.18 -10.63 -14.99
CA LEU A 371 -6.07 -9.86 -14.42
C LEU A 371 -6.54 -8.69 -13.53
N LEU A 372 -7.85 -8.48 -13.41
CA LEU A 372 -8.40 -7.34 -12.69
C LEU A 372 -8.31 -7.48 -11.17
N GLU A 373 -8.20 -8.70 -10.65
CA GLU A 373 -8.08 -8.94 -9.19
C GLU A 373 -6.81 -8.30 -8.61
N GLY A 374 -5.72 -8.27 -9.39
CA GLY A 374 -4.47 -7.59 -9.01
C GLY A 374 -4.48 -6.07 -9.25
N LEU A 375 -5.54 -5.51 -9.83
CA LEU A 375 -5.61 -4.10 -10.25
C LEU A 375 -6.68 -3.35 -9.45
N GLN A 376 -6.33 -2.99 -8.21
CA GLN A 376 -7.11 -2.07 -7.40
C GLN A 376 -6.73 -0.63 -7.69
N ILE A 377 -7.67 0.30 -7.51
CA ILE A 377 -7.38 1.75 -7.61
C ILE A 377 -6.26 2.10 -6.64
N GLY A 378 -5.25 2.84 -7.11
CA GLY A 378 -4.05 3.18 -6.34
C GLY A 378 -2.89 2.20 -6.47
N THR A 379 -3.08 1.04 -7.13
CA THR A 379 -1.98 0.10 -7.38
C THR A 379 -0.95 0.72 -8.31
N SER A 380 0.32 0.70 -7.91
CA SER A 380 1.45 1.13 -8.75
C SER A 380 1.94 -0.04 -9.58
N ILE A 381 2.06 0.17 -10.88
CA ILE A 381 2.56 -0.82 -11.85
C ILE A 381 3.76 -0.25 -12.60
N ARG A 382 4.61 -1.16 -13.09
CA ARG A 382 5.73 -0.80 -13.96
C ARG A 382 5.21 -0.50 -15.37
N LEU A 383 5.67 0.61 -15.92
CA LEU A 383 5.45 1.07 -17.27
C LEU A 383 6.79 1.12 -18.01
N VAL A 384 6.80 0.66 -19.26
CA VAL A 384 7.95 0.77 -20.16
C VAL A 384 7.52 1.43 -21.46
N LEU A 385 8.23 2.49 -21.82
CA LEU A 385 8.09 3.20 -23.11
C LEU A 385 8.87 2.47 -24.21
N ASP A 386 8.60 2.78 -25.48
CA ASP A 386 9.25 2.17 -26.64
C ASP A 386 10.78 2.35 -26.66
N ASP A 387 11.28 3.43 -26.04
CA ASP A 387 12.71 3.73 -25.88
C ASP A 387 13.38 2.94 -24.72
N LYS A 388 12.65 1.99 -24.12
CA LYS A 388 13.05 1.14 -22.99
C LYS A 388 13.25 1.89 -21.67
N THR A 389 12.77 3.13 -21.56
CA THR A 389 12.73 3.82 -20.26
C THR A 389 11.63 3.24 -19.38
N GLU A 390 11.98 2.99 -18.11
CA GLU A 390 11.04 2.45 -17.12
C GLU A 390 10.50 3.58 -16.24
N HIS A 391 9.19 3.58 -16.06
CA HIS A 391 8.46 4.50 -15.18
C HIS A 391 7.44 3.71 -14.36
N ASN A 392 6.82 4.38 -13.39
CA ASN A 392 5.68 3.83 -12.68
C ASN A 392 4.39 4.45 -13.20
N ALA A 393 3.29 3.71 -13.12
CA ALA A 393 1.96 4.22 -13.40
C ALA A 393 0.98 3.73 -12.34
N ILE A 394 0.05 4.57 -11.94
CA ILE A 394 -0.91 4.28 -10.87
C ILE A 394 -2.28 4.03 -11.49
N VAL A 395 -2.96 2.97 -11.09
CA VAL A 395 -4.35 2.70 -11.49
C VAL A 395 -5.26 3.79 -10.94
N ILE A 396 -5.97 4.51 -11.81
CA ILE A 396 -6.93 5.55 -11.40
C ILE A 396 -8.36 5.02 -11.46
N SER A 397 -8.68 4.28 -12.52
CA SER A 397 -10.05 3.80 -12.73
C SER A 397 -10.07 2.51 -13.54
N VAL A 398 -11.06 1.69 -13.23
CA VAL A 398 -11.39 0.46 -13.96
C VAL A 398 -12.83 0.63 -14.44
N VAL A 399 -13.02 0.80 -15.75
CA VAL A 399 -14.35 1.05 -16.31
C VAL A 399 -15.21 -0.22 -16.11
N PRO A 400 -16.42 -0.13 -15.53
CA PRO A 400 -17.31 -1.26 -15.34
C PRO A 400 -18.07 -1.63 -16.63
N ASN A 401 -17.34 -1.69 -17.76
CA ASN A 401 -17.86 -2.10 -19.05
C ASN A 401 -16.89 -3.11 -19.66
N GLU A 402 -17.35 -4.35 -19.81
CA GLU A 402 -16.56 -5.45 -20.39
C GLU A 402 -16.93 -5.61 -21.86
N ASN A 403 -15.92 -5.65 -22.72
CA ASN A 403 -16.12 -5.95 -24.13
C ASN A 403 -16.45 -7.44 -24.27
N PRO A 404 -17.67 -7.82 -24.74
CA PRO A 404 -18.10 -9.22 -24.79
C PRO A 404 -17.30 -10.07 -25.80
N ARG A 405 -16.63 -9.45 -26.78
CA ARG A 405 -15.83 -10.16 -27.79
C ARG A 405 -14.44 -10.53 -27.27
N THR A 406 -13.80 -9.63 -26.52
CA THR A 406 -12.42 -9.79 -26.05
C THR A 406 -12.32 -10.16 -24.57
N ARG A 407 -13.43 -10.07 -23.81
CA ARG A 407 -13.47 -10.22 -22.35
C ARG A 407 -12.45 -9.32 -21.63
N THR A 408 -12.32 -8.09 -22.15
CA THR A 408 -11.44 -7.07 -21.61
C THR A 408 -12.25 -5.91 -21.05
N ARG A 409 -11.70 -5.25 -20.01
CA ARG A 409 -12.21 -4.01 -19.45
C ARG A 409 -11.16 -2.93 -19.62
N GLN A 410 -11.61 -1.72 -19.93
CA GLN A 410 -10.74 -0.56 -20.05
C GLN A 410 -10.27 -0.12 -18.65
N VAL A 411 -8.97 -0.02 -18.47
CA VAL A 411 -8.33 0.46 -17.24
C VAL A 411 -7.50 1.70 -17.58
N ARG A 412 -7.65 2.73 -16.75
CA ARG A 412 -6.93 4.00 -16.88
C ARG A 412 -5.84 4.11 -15.83
N PHE A 413 -4.66 4.54 -16.29
CA PHE A 413 -3.46 4.70 -15.47
C PHE A 413 -2.95 6.14 -15.55
N LYS A 414 -2.44 6.64 -14.41
CA LYS A 414 -1.68 7.89 -14.34
C LYS A 414 -0.20 7.56 -14.36
N PRO A 415 0.54 7.89 -15.42
CA PRO A 415 1.99 7.76 -15.39
C PRO A 415 2.61 8.77 -14.41
N ASP A 416 3.68 8.36 -13.76
CA ASP A 416 4.54 9.23 -12.95
C ASP A 416 5.73 9.66 -13.80
N PHE A 417 5.55 10.75 -14.56
CA PHE A 417 6.60 11.34 -15.36
C PHE A 417 7.26 12.49 -14.57
N ASP A 418 8.44 12.23 -14.03
CA ASP A 418 9.25 13.24 -13.32
C ASP A 418 9.65 14.41 -14.24
N ASP A 419 9.69 14.21 -15.56
CA ASP A 419 10.05 15.25 -16.54
C ASP A 419 9.12 15.20 -17.77
N LEU A 420 8.07 16.03 -17.72
CA LEU A 420 7.08 16.24 -18.81
C LEU A 420 7.68 16.92 -20.06
N LYS A 421 8.99 17.14 -20.13
CA LYS A 421 9.67 17.72 -21.30
C LYS A 421 9.73 16.79 -22.51
N ARG A 422 9.37 15.52 -22.35
CA ARG A 422 9.31 14.57 -23.47
C ARG A 422 8.04 14.82 -24.29
N SER A 423 8.21 15.04 -25.59
CA SER A 423 7.08 15.10 -26.54
C SER A 423 6.50 13.70 -26.70
N LEU A 424 5.54 13.35 -25.84
CA LEU A 424 4.75 12.14 -25.97
C LEU A 424 3.62 12.39 -26.96
N ALA A 425 3.34 11.41 -27.81
CA ALA A 425 2.29 11.52 -28.81
C ALA A 425 0.98 10.90 -28.31
N THR A 426 -0.13 11.43 -28.79
CA THR A 426 -1.44 10.78 -28.58
C THR A 426 -1.44 9.42 -29.28
N ASN A 427 -2.05 8.42 -28.66
CA ASN A 427 -2.05 7.03 -29.10
C ASN A 427 -0.69 6.34 -29.19
N GLN A 428 0.37 6.94 -28.63
CA GLN A 428 1.66 6.26 -28.51
C GLN A 428 1.51 4.99 -27.67
N SER A 429 2.10 3.89 -28.14
CA SER A 429 2.06 2.61 -27.44
C SER A 429 2.96 2.62 -26.21
N VAL A 430 2.51 1.94 -25.16
CA VAL A 430 3.29 1.70 -23.93
C VAL A 430 3.08 0.27 -23.47
N THR A 431 4.08 -0.30 -22.82
CA THR A 431 3.96 -1.64 -22.22
C THR A 431 3.75 -1.51 -20.72
N LEU A 432 2.64 -2.05 -20.23
CA LEU A 432 2.26 -2.09 -18.82
C LEU A 432 2.51 -3.50 -18.26
N TYR A 433 3.19 -3.60 -17.13
CA TYR A 433 3.40 -4.87 -16.44
C TYR A 433 2.32 -5.07 -15.39
N ILE A 434 1.25 -5.76 -15.79
CA ILE A 434 0.03 -5.95 -14.99
C ILE A 434 0.17 -7.15 -14.05
N PRO A 435 -0.08 -7.02 -12.74
CA PRO A 435 -0.06 -8.14 -11.81
C PRO A 435 -1.17 -9.17 -12.13
N ILE A 436 -0.81 -10.45 -12.14
CA ILE A 436 -1.74 -11.56 -12.44
C ILE A 436 -2.73 -11.81 -11.28
N GLY A 437 -2.40 -11.36 -10.08
CA GLY A 437 -3.22 -11.51 -8.89
C GLY A 437 -2.63 -10.78 -7.69
N LEU A 438 -3.13 -11.09 -6.50
CA LEU A 438 -2.64 -10.50 -5.27
C LEU A 438 -1.17 -10.87 -5.01
N PRO A 439 -0.37 -9.99 -4.40
CA PRO A 439 0.99 -10.30 -4.01
C PRO A 439 1.01 -11.55 -3.13
N THR A 440 1.81 -12.54 -3.51
CA THR A 440 1.99 -13.75 -2.70
C THR A 440 3.31 -13.67 -1.95
N ASN A 441 3.29 -14.06 -0.68
CA ASN A 441 4.51 -14.13 0.12
C ASN A 441 5.38 -15.28 -0.40
N VAL A 442 6.49 -14.94 -1.03
CA VAL A 442 7.47 -15.90 -1.52
C VAL A 442 8.72 -15.87 -0.65
N ILE A 443 9.30 -17.04 -0.44
CA ILE A 443 10.55 -17.18 0.29
C ILE A 443 11.67 -16.82 -0.67
N THR A 444 12.53 -15.87 -0.32
CA THR A 444 13.64 -15.45 -1.17
C THR A 444 14.99 -15.70 -0.50
N VAL A 445 15.97 -16.12 -1.31
CA VAL A 445 17.36 -16.36 -0.89
C VAL A 445 18.30 -15.52 -1.75
N SER A 446 19.38 -14.98 -1.17
CA SER A 446 20.39 -14.25 -1.94
C SER A 446 20.99 -15.14 -3.04
N LYS A 447 21.28 -14.53 -4.21
CA LYS A 447 21.97 -15.19 -5.32
C LYS A 447 23.31 -15.79 -4.89
N ASP A 448 24.02 -15.10 -4.01
CA ASP A 448 25.35 -15.47 -3.55
C ASP A 448 25.32 -16.70 -2.62
N ALA A 449 24.17 -17.05 -2.05
CA ALA A 449 24.04 -18.22 -1.17
C ALA A 449 23.96 -19.56 -1.92
N ILE A 450 23.72 -19.53 -3.23
CA ILE A 450 23.47 -20.72 -4.04
C ILE A 450 24.80 -21.31 -4.51
N VAL A 451 25.06 -22.56 -4.15
CA VAL A 451 26.18 -23.35 -4.64
C VAL A 451 25.65 -24.44 -5.55
N GLN A 452 26.10 -24.44 -6.81
CA GLN A 452 25.73 -25.48 -7.77
C GLN A 452 26.71 -26.66 -7.63
N SER A 453 26.22 -27.82 -7.20
CA SER A 453 27.04 -29.03 -7.05
C SER A 453 26.41 -30.17 -7.83
N ARG A 454 27.17 -30.75 -8.77
CA ARG A 454 26.72 -31.87 -9.62
C ARG A 454 25.39 -31.62 -10.37
N GLY A 455 25.14 -30.36 -10.76
CA GLY A 455 23.92 -29.95 -11.46
C GLY A 455 22.73 -29.64 -10.55
N GLU A 456 22.87 -29.80 -9.23
CA GLU A 456 21.82 -29.48 -8.25
C GLU A 456 22.14 -28.18 -7.50
N ASN A 457 21.11 -27.38 -7.22
CA ASN A 457 21.23 -26.15 -6.45
C ASN A 457 21.17 -26.47 -4.94
N THR A 458 22.24 -26.15 -4.23
CA THR A 458 22.38 -26.39 -2.79
C THR A 458 22.68 -25.09 -2.07
N VAL A 459 22.06 -24.89 -0.91
CA VAL A 459 22.34 -23.74 -0.03
C VAL A 459 22.81 -24.28 1.31
N PHE A 460 23.86 -23.68 1.89
CA PHE A 460 24.33 -24.04 3.22
C PHE A 460 23.53 -23.28 4.28
N VAL A 461 22.73 -24.01 5.06
CA VAL A 461 21.93 -23.48 6.16
C VAL A 461 22.70 -23.65 7.46
N GLU A 462 22.76 -22.60 8.26
CA GLU A 462 23.31 -22.64 9.61
C GLU A 462 22.34 -23.38 10.54
N ARG A 463 22.84 -24.44 11.17
CA ARG A 463 22.14 -25.19 12.21
C ARG A 463 23.14 -25.53 13.32
N ASN A 464 22.87 -25.11 14.54
CA ASN A 464 23.70 -25.42 15.73
C ASN A 464 25.19 -25.04 15.54
N GLY A 465 25.48 -23.91 14.89
CA GLY A 465 26.84 -23.42 14.64
C GLY A 465 27.60 -24.15 13.53
N SER A 466 26.93 -24.96 12.72
CA SER A 466 27.52 -25.71 11.61
C SER A 466 26.73 -25.52 10.31
N GLY A 467 27.43 -25.56 9.17
CA GLY A 467 26.82 -25.41 7.84
C GLY A 467 26.34 -26.74 7.29
N ILE A 468 25.03 -26.90 7.14
CA ILE A 468 24.41 -28.10 6.58
C ILE A 468 23.97 -27.80 5.15
N PRO A 469 24.44 -28.56 4.14
CA PRO A 469 23.97 -28.40 2.77
C PRO A 469 22.51 -28.84 2.68
N GLN A 470 21.66 -27.95 2.17
CA GLN A 470 20.25 -28.20 1.96
C GLN A 470 19.95 -28.00 0.48
N LYS A 471 19.38 -29.03 -0.15
CA LYS A 471 18.95 -28.96 -1.55
C LYS A 471 17.75 -28.03 -1.64
N VAL A 472 17.78 -27.13 -2.62
CA VAL A 472 16.71 -26.15 -2.83
C VAL A 472 16.22 -26.17 -4.27
N GLU A 473 14.92 -26.01 -4.45
CA GLU A 473 14.33 -25.77 -5.76
C GLU A 473 14.14 -24.27 -5.94
N LEU A 474 14.85 -23.70 -6.91
CA LEU A 474 14.79 -22.28 -7.20
C LEU A 474 13.69 -21.96 -8.22
N GLY A 475 13.12 -20.78 -8.08
CA GLY A 475 12.15 -20.18 -8.98
C GLY A 475 12.74 -18.97 -9.72
N VAL A 476 11.91 -17.96 -9.95
CA VAL A 476 12.30 -16.74 -10.66
C VAL A 476 13.28 -15.90 -9.85
N SER A 477 14.17 -15.19 -10.56
CA SER A 477 15.06 -14.18 -9.96
C SER A 477 14.27 -12.90 -9.68
N VAL A 478 14.45 -12.33 -8.48
CA VAL A 478 13.87 -11.05 -8.07
C VAL A 478 14.99 -10.15 -7.54
N GLY A 479 15.39 -9.13 -8.30
CA GLY A 479 16.54 -8.29 -7.94
C GLY A 479 17.84 -9.09 -7.74
N SER A 480 18.44 -9.00 -6.56
CA SER A 480 19.64 -9.76 -6.14
C SER A 480 19.33 -11.10 -5.47
N ARG A 481 18.07 -11.55 -5.47
CA ARG A 481 17.61 -12.77 -4.81
C ARG A 481 16.93 -13.74 -5.79
N PHE A 482 16.76 -14.99 -5.39
CA PHE A 482 15.94 -15.99 -6.08
C PHE A 482 14.77 -16.42 -5.19
N VAL A 483 13.62 -16.66 -5.81
CA VAL A 483 12.49 -17.32 -5.13
C VAL A 483 12.86 -18.77 -4.85
N VAL A 484 12.54 -19.27 -3.66
CA VAL A 484 12.73 -20.66 -3.24
C VAL A 484 11.36 -21.33 -3.23
N LYS A 485 11.16 -22.33 -4.10
CA LYS A 485 9.91 -23.11 -4.17
C LYS A 485 9.82 -24.14 -3.07
N SER A 486 10.94 -24.79 -2.76
CA SER A 486 11.04 -25.80 -1.72
C SER A 486 12.45 -25.86 -1.14
N GLY A 487 12.55 -26.33 0.10
CA GLY A 487 13.83 -26.60 0.74
C GLY A 487 14.38 -25.48 1.62
N LEU A 488 13.69 -24.36 1.88
CA LEU A 488 14.07 -23.39 2.93
C LEU A 488 12.84 -22.83 3.64
N LYS A 489 13.00 -22.37 4.88
CA LYS A 489 11.94 -21.70 5.66
C LYS A 489 12.29 -20.24 5.92
N PRO A 490 11.28 -19.35 6.07
CA PRO A 490 11.54 -17.98 6.51
C PRO A 490 12.28 -17.97 7.86
N GLY A 491 13.31 -17.15 7.98
CA GLY A 491 14.16 -17.06 9.16
C GLY A 491 15.34 -18.05 9.21
N ASP A 492 15.46 -18.97 8.25
CA ASP A 492 16.68 -19.76 8.11
C ASP A 492 17.87 -18.83 7.76
N VAL A 493 19.01 -19.08 8.41
CA VAL A 493 20.25 -18.34 8.19
C VAL A 493 21.08 -19.10 7.15
N VAL A 494 21.35 -18.47 6.01
CA VAL A 494 22.07 -19.10 4.90
C VAL A 494 23.44 -18.46 4.71
N VAL A 495 24.43 -19.24 4.30
CA VAL A 495 25.78 -18.72 4.03
C VAL A 495 25.83 -18.12 2.63
N VAL A 496 26.10 -16.81 2.55
CA VAL A 496 26.26 -16.07 1.28
C VAL A 496 27.72 -15.97 0.83
N ARG A 497 28.68 -16.08 1.75
CA ARG A 497 30.10 -15.98 1.43
C ARG A 497 30.91 -17.06 2.13
N GLY A 498 31.78 -17.73 1.38
CA GLY A 498 32.58 -18.87 1.87
C GLY A 498 31.87 -20.21 1.75
N ASN A 499 30.67 -20.26 1.19
CA ASN A 499 29.85 -21.44 0.89
C ASN A 499 30.52 -22.43 -0.08
N GLU A 500 31.29 -21.98 -1.07
CA GLU A 500 31.96 -22.86 -2.04
C GLU A 500 33.03 -23.78 -1.41
N ASN A 501 33.67 -23.33 -0.32
CA ASN A 501 34.75 -24.04 0.36
C ASN A 501 34.27 -24.81 1.61
N LEU A 502 32.96 -24.79 1.89
CA LEU A 502 32.38 -25.44 3.07
C LEU A 502 32.19 -26.94 2.85
N ARG A 503 32.63 -27.73 3.83
CA ARG A 503 32.33 -29.16 3.89
C ARG A 503 31.02 -29.40 4.65
N PRO A 504 30.24 -30.44 4.30
CA PRO A 504 29.03 -30.78 5.03
C PRO A 504 29.29 -30.95 6.54
N GLY A 505 28.57 -30.21 7.38
CA GLY A 505 28.70 -30.26 8.84
C GLY A 505 29.92 -29.53 9.41
N GLN A 506 30.63 -28.73 8.61
CA GLN A 506 31.75 -27.93 9.10
C GLN A 506 31.27 -26.81 10.03
N ARG A 507 32.01 -26.58 11.12
CA ARG A 507 31.73 -25.49 12.07
C ARG A 507 31.93 -24.13 11.40
N LEU A 508 30.98 -23.23 11.63
CA LEU A 508 30.99 -21.88 11.07
C LEU A 508 31.51 -20.88 12.11
N LYS A 509 32.27 -19.90 11.64
CA LYS A 509 32.57 -18.68 12.38
C LYS A 509 31.96 -17.52 11.60
N ILE A 510 30.81 -17.05 12.06
CA ILE A 510 30.07 -15.97 11.41
C ILE A 510 30.87 -14.68 11.59
N SER A 511 31.35 -14.09 10.50
CA SER A 511 31.91 -12.74 10.54
C SER A 511 30.75 -11.75 10.65
N SER A 512 30.64 -11.06 11.78
CA SER A 512 29.69 -9.96 11.98
C SER A 512 30.07 -8.78 11.08
N GLY A 513 29.68 -8.85 9.82
CA GLY A 513 30.19 -7.98 8.76
C GLY A 513 29.11 -7.40 7.86
N THR A 514 27.84 -7.33 8.27
CA THR A 514 26.83 -6.63 7.47
C THR A 514 25.71 -6.08 8.33
N LYS A 515 25.76 -4.76 8.58
CA LYS A 515 24.57 -3.98 8.91
C LYS A 515 23.63 -4.08 7.70
N THR A 516 22.38 -4.39 7.98
CA THR A 516 21.24 -4.27 7.06
C THR A 516 21.35 -2.96 6.26
N SER A 517 21.59 -3.07 4.95
CA SER A 517 21.48 -1.96 4.01
C SER A 517 20.01 -1.62 3.81
N ASN A 518 19.43 -0.89 4.77
CA ASN A 518 18.20 -0.17 4.53
C ASN A 518 18.58 1.21 3.94
N LYS A 519 18.82 1.27 2.63
CA LYS A 519 18.83 2.53 1.89
C LYS A 519 17.51 2.65 1.14
N ASN A 520 16.51 3.22 1.81
CA ASN A 520 15.47 4.02 1.19
C ASN A 520 14.95 5.03 2.22
N GLY A 521 15.47 6.25 2.13
CA GLY A 521 15.10 7.44 2.89
C GLY A 521 15.76 8.66 2.22
N PRO A 522 15.08 9.81 2.12
CA PRO A 522 15.18 10.72 0.98
C PRO A 522 16.49 11.53 0.99
N GLY A 523 17.20 11.52 -0.14
CA GLY A 523 18.35 12.38 -0.35
C GLY A 523 17.91 13.83 -0.58
N LYS A 524 18.18 14.69 0.41
CA LYS A 524 18.35 16.13 0.18
C LYS A 524 19.72 16.36 -0.47
N VAL A 525 19.74 17.04 -1.63
CA VAL A 525 20.87 17.87 -2.12
C VAL A 525 20.21 19.01 -2.92
N LYS A 526 20.19 20.24 -2.41
CA LYS A 526 21.18 21.32 -2.60
C LYS A 526 21.28 21.82 -4.03
#